data_AF-A0A662Q329-F1
#
_entry.id   AF-A0A662Q329-F1
#
_cell.length_a   1.000
_cell.length_b   1.000
_cell.length_c   1.000
_cell.angle_alpha   90.00
_cell.angle_beta   90.00
_cell.angle_gamma   90.00
#
_symmetry.space_group_name_H-M   'P 1'
#
loop_
_entity.id
_entity.type
_entity.pdbx_description
1 polymer ?
#
loop_
_entity_poly.entity_id
_entity_poly.type
_entity_poly.pdbx_seq_one_letter_code
_entity_poly.pdbx_strand_id
1 'polypeptide(L)'
;VKEKYDEARVLVFGSVIEGRFTALSDIDILIICDINREEAAKLKAEIIRRLGYSTPIELHIATREEFERWYRRFMGRFEEI
;
A
#
# COMPACT_ATOMS: atom_id res chain seq x y z
N VAL A 1 -7.07 -9.23 0.31
CA VAL A 1 -6.11 -9.04 -0.81
C VAL A 1 -5.47 -10.37 -1.17
N LYS A 2 -4.70 -10.99 -0.26
CA LYS A 2 -4.09 -12.33 -0.46
C LYS A 2 -5.09 -13.42 -0.88
N GLU A 3 -6.31 -13.41 -0.35
CA GLU A 3 -7.40 -14.32 -0.79
C GLU A 3 -7.74 -14.22 -2.29
N LYS A 4 -7.55 -13.06 -2.91
CA LYS A 4 -7.87 -12.80 -4.33
C LYS A 4 -6.62 -12.83 -5.22
N TYR A 5 -5.46 -12.53 -4.63
CA TYR A 5 -4.17 -12.44 -5.30
C TYR A 5 -3.12 -13.06 -4.38
N ASP A 6 -2.89 -14.37 -4.53
CA ASP A 6 -2.03 -15.15 -3.63
C ASP A 6 -0.59 -14.62 -3.57
N GLU A 7 -0.07 -14.19 -4.73
CA GLU A 7 1.26 -13.61 -4.90
C GLU A 7 1.35 -12.13 -4.43
N ALA A 8 0.26 -11.53 -3.97
CA ALA A 8 0.28 -10.14 -3.55
C ALA A 8 1.01 -9.96 -2.22
N ARG A 9 1.91 -8.98 -2.18
CA ARG A 9 2.64 -8.59 -0.96
C ARG A 9 2.05 -7.31 -0.41
N VAL A 10 1.97 -7.20 0.90
CA VAL A 10 1.43 -6.00 1.58
C VAL A 10 2.51 -5.44 2.46
N LEU A 11 2.94 -4.22 2.17
CA LEU A 11 3.95 -3.50 2.91
C LEU A 11 3.30 -2.33 3.65
N VAL A 12 3.66 -2.16 4.92
CA VAL A 12 3.37 -0.95 5.68
C VAL A 12 4.66 -0.14 5.73
N PHE A 13 4.57 1.15 5.44
CA PHE A 13 5.71 2.06 5.43
C PHE A 13 5.29 3.46 5.90
N GLY A 14 6.24 4.40 5.87
CA GLY A 14 5.96 5.79 6.19
C GLY A 14 6.13 6.14 7.66
N SER A 15 5.45 7.22 8.05
CA SER A 15 5.76 8.01 9.25
C SER A 15 5.71 7.19 10.56
N VAL A 16 4.79 6.21 10.64
CA VAL A 16 4.67 5.28 11.78
C VAL A 16 5.84 4.30 11.89
N ILE A 17 6.29 3.71 10.78
CA ILE A 17 7.42 2.76 10.79
C ILE A 17 8.74 3.49 11.03
N GLU A 18 8.82 4.76 10.62
CA GLU A 18 10.00 5.60 10.81
C GLU A 18 10.09 6.26 12.20
N GLY A 19 9.09 6.07 13.07
CA GLY A 19 9.03 6.68 14.40
C GLY A 19 8.83 8.20 14.37
N ARG A 20 8.40 8.74 13.23
CA ARG A 20 8.16 10.17 12.97
C ARG A 20 6.66 10.39 12.79
N PHE A 21 5.89 10.30 13.86
CA PHE A 21 4.44 10.52 13.81
C PHE A 21 4.14 11.93 13.31
N THR A 22 3.44 12.05 12.18
CA THR A 22 2.92 13.33 11.67
C THR A 22 1.40 13.23 11.55
N ALA A 23 0.69 14.29 11.95
CA ALA A 23 -0.77 14.30 12.07
C ALA A 23 -1.56 14.22 10.73
N LEU A 24 -0.89 13.98 9.59
CA LEU A 24 -1.48 14.11 8.25
C LEU A 24 -1.54 12.78 7.46
N SER A 25 -0.76 11.76 7.83
CA SER A 25 -0.89 10.36 7.36
C SER A 25 -0.28 9.46 8.44
N ASP A 26 -1.13 8.71 9.13
CA ASP A 26 -0.67 7.81 10.17
C ASP A 26 -0.18 6.49 9.57
N ILE A 27 -0.69 6.00 8.42
CA ILE A 27 -0.34 4.66 7.92
C ILE A 27 -0.31 4.61 6.38
N ASP A 28 0.87 4.51 5.78
CA ASP A 28 1.03 4.29 4.34
C ASP A 28 1.12 2.78 4.04
N ILE A 29 0.27 2.29 3.13
CA ILE A 29 0.21 0.87 2.74
C ILE A 29 0.50 0.74 1.26
N LEU A 30 1.46 -0.12 0.90
CA LEU A 30 1.73 -0.53 -0.47
C LEU A 30 1.34 -1.99 -0.68
N ILE A 31 0.43 -2.23 -1.62
CA ILE A 31 0.15 -3.57 -2.12
C ILE A 31 0.95 -3.77 -3.41
N ILE A 32 1.84 -4.76 -3.42
CA ILE A 32 2.57 -5.17 -4.61
C ILE A 32 1.79 -6.31 -5.28
N CYS A 33 1.24 -6.05 -6.46
CA CYS A 33 0.44 -7.03 -7.21
C CYS A 33 0.51 -6.69 -8.72
N ASP A 34 0.83 -7.69 -9.54
CA ASP A 34 0.97 -7.53 -10.99
C ASP A 34 -0.41 -7.61 -11.68
N ILE A 35 -1.17 -6.53 -11.56
CA ILE A 35 -2.51 -6.35 -12.14
C ILE A 35 -2.58 -5.09 -12.99
N ASN A 36 -3.57 -5.01 -13.88
CA ASN A 36 -3.72 -3.82 -14.71
C ASN A 36 -4.28 -2.62 -13.90
N ARG A 37 -4.18 -1.42 -14.47
CA ARG A 37 -4.60 -0.17 -13.80
C ARG A 37 -6.07 -0.13 -13.41
N GLU A 38 -6.95 -0.75 -14.20
CA GLU A 38 -8.38 -0.80 -13.91
C GLU A 38 -8.67 -1.71 -12.71
N GLU A 39 -8.03 -2.88 -12.68
CA GLU A 39 -8.11 -3.80 -11.55
C GLU A 39 -7.54 -3.20 -10.27
N ALA A 40 -6.41 -2.50 -10.36
CA ALA A 40 -5.83 -1.77 -9.24
C ALA A 40 -6.79 -0.70 -8.71
N ALA A 41 -7.44 0.08 -9.58
CA ALA A 41 -8.43 1.07 -9.16
C ALA A 41 -9.64 0.42 -8.47
N LYS A 42 -10.16 -0.69 -9.00
CA LYS A 42 -11.26 -1.45 -8.39
C LYS A 42 -10.86 -2.01 -7.03
N LEU A 43 -9.68 -2.59 -6.92
CA LEU A 43 -9.15 -3.13 -5.66
C LEU A 43 -8.98 -2.03 -4.60
N LYS A 44 -8.41 -0.88 -4.99
CA LYS A 44 -8.27 0.28 -4.10
C LYS A 44 -9.62 0.75 -3.59
N ALA A 45 -10.61 0.90 -4.48
CA ALA A 45 -11.97 1.30 -4.11
C ALA A 45 -12.64 0.28 -3.17
N GLU A 46 -12.46 -1.03 -3.41
CA GLU A 46 -12.99 -2.10 -2.56
C GLU A 46 -12.40 -2.05 -1.15
N ILE A 47 -11.08 -1.87 -1.04
CA ILE A 47 -10.38 -1.79 0.25
C ILE A 47 -10.83 -0.56 1.04
N ILE A 48 -10.86 0.62 0.41
CA ILE A 48 -11.30 1.86 1.07
C ILE A 48 -12.75 1.75 1.53
N ARG A 49 -13.64 1.13 0.74
CA ARG A 49 -15.03 0.89 1.15
C ARG A 49 -15.16 -0.02 2.37
N ARG A 50 -14.27 -1.01 2.51
CA ARG A 50 -14.25 -1.92 3.67
C ARG A 50 -13.65 -1.28 4.92
N LEU A 51 -12.58 -0.49 4.75
CA LEU A 51 -11.89 0.18 5.86
C LEU A 51 -12.62 1.42 6.36
N GLY A 52 -13.50 2.01 5.53
CA GLY A 52 -14.17 3.26 5.83
C GLY A 52 -13.35 4.48 5.38
N TYR A 53 -14.06 5.50 4.89
CA TYR A 53 -13.45 6.71 4.30
C TYR A 53 -12.77 7.64 5.31
N SER A 54 -13.03 7.47 6.60
CA SER A 54 -12.45 8.26 7.68
C SER A 54 -11.13 7.69 8.20
N THR A 55 -10.68 6.56 7.66
CA THR A 55 -9.46 5.89 8.11
C THR A 55 -8.24 6.61 7.53
N PRO A 56 -7.26 7.04 8.35
CA PRO A 56 -6.11 7.83 7.91
C PRO A 56 -5.03 6.94 7.25
N ILE A 57 -5.43 6.22 6.19
CA ILE A 57 -4.56 5.32 5.43
C ILE A 57 -4.37 5.88 4.02
N GLU A 58 -3.11 6.00 3.61
CA GLU A 58 -2.77 6.20 2.21
C GLU A 58 -2.48 4.84 1.56
N LEU A 59 -3.36 4.42 0.64
CA LEU A 59 -3.25 3.14 -0.04
C LEU A 59 -2.63 3.29 -1.43
N HIS A 60 -1.53 2.60 -1.65
CA HIS A 60 -0.85 2.46 -2.93
C HIS A 60 -0.97 1.01 -3.43
N ILE A 61 -1.10 0.86 -4.75
CA ILE A 61 -1.05 -0.43 -5.42
C ILE A 61 -0.07 -0.29 -6.58
N ALA A 62 0.90 -1.19 -6.64
CA ALA A 62 1.96 -1.14 -7.64
C ALA A 62 2.29 -2.56 -8.13
N THR A 63 2.77 -2.65 -9.36
CA THR A 63 3.42 -3.85 -9.89
C THR A 63 4.76 -4.07 -9.19
N ARG A 64 5.31 -5.29 -9.31
CA ARG A 64 6.65 -5.61 -8.82
C ARG A 64 7.71 -4.72 -9.46
N GLU A 65 7.55 -4.39 -10.75
CA GLU A 65 8.46 -3.50 -11.46
C GLU A 65 8.42 -2.06 -10.91
N GLU A 66 7.22 -1.51 -10.68
CA GLU A 66 7.05 -0.18 -10.09
C GLU A 66 7.61 -0.12 -8.67
N PHE A 67 7.47 -1.20 -7.90
CA PHE A 67 8.10 -1.31 -6.59
C PHE A 67 9.63 -1.21 -6.69
N GLU A 68 10.27 -2.04 -7.49
CA GLU A 68 11.74 -2.08 -7.62
C GLU A 68 12.32 -0.78 -8.20
N ARG A 69 11.63 -0.17 -9.18
CA ARG A 69 12.12 1.03 -9.87
C ARG A 69 11.88 2.32 -9.11
N TRP A 70 10.77 2.42 -8.37
CA TRP A 70 10.34 3.65 -7.75
C TRP A 70 10.25 3.50 -6.24
N TYR A 71 9.26 2.78 -5.74
CA TYR A 71 8.95 2.77 -4.30
C TYR A 71 10.12 2.30 -3.42
N ARG A 72 10.86 1.27 -3.83
CA ARG A 72 12.01 0.74 -3.08
C ARG A 72 13.13 1.78 -2.86
N ARG A 73 13.23 2.78 -3.73
CA ARG A 73 14.24 3.86 -3.61
C ARG A 73 13.85 4.92 -2.58
N PHE A 74 12.56 5.09 -2.33
CA PHE A 74 12.02 6.11 -1.42
C PHE A 74 11.60 5.53 -0.07
N MET A 75 11.27 4.24 -0.01
CA MET A 75 10.99 3.56 1.25
C MET A 75 12.29 3.31 2.02
N GLY A 76 12.51 4.08 3.09
CA GLY A 76 13.63 3.86 4.01
C GLY A 76 13.44 2.60 4.85
N ARG A 77 12.31 2.50 5.56
CA ARG A 77 11.90 1.33 6.34
C ARG A 77 10.48 0.93 5.99
N PHE A 78 10.24 -0.37 5.90
CA PHE A 78 8.92 -0.96 5.70
C PHE A 78 8.85 -2.31 6.39
N GLU A 79 7.64 -2.75 6.72
CA GLU A 79 7.35 -4.09 7.23
C GLU A 79 6.35 -4.79 6.31
N GLU A 80 6.59 -6.08 6.06
CA GLU A 80 5.70 -6.91 5.26
C GLU A 80 4.74 -7.69 6.17
N ILE A 81 3.44 -7.68 5.83
CA ILE A 81 2.35 -8.31 6.59
C ILE A 81 1.55 -9.31 5.75
#